data_AF-A0A1F9CT81-F1
#
_entry.id   AF-A0A1F9CT81-F1
#
_cell.length_a   1.000
_cell.length_b   1.000
_cell.length_c   1.000
_cell.angle_alpha   90.00
_cell.angle_beta   90.00
_cell.angle_gamma   90.00
#
_symmetry.space_group_name_H-M   'P 1'
#
loop_
_entity.id
_entity.type
_entity.pdbx_description
1 polymer ?
#
loop_
_entity_poly.entity_id
_entity_poly.type
_entity_poly.pdbx_seq_one_letter_code
_entity_poly.pdbx_strand_id
1 'polypeptide(L)'
;MLIAGTLQAPISGDALGRRALRIPLLLNNVISSDAHVTAVNVLLKEYGSDGEFLARGVEGIRKAAAAWDGPGRVTVVEIPVVKVEIASLLHRDLARLTPMTLLVAIVILLFTFRSRRGVVIPLLAIGTGEIFTLGSASLTGRTVSVVSGVIPSVVLVVWASMILTAGFAVLLFSSFLPLVYLGLFMVITILVSLLCDLILLPALLLLTDR
;
A
#
# COMPACT_ATOMS: atom_id res chain seq x y z
N MET A 1 20.64 4.44 19.98
CA MET A 1 21.08 5.17 21.18
C MET A 1 20.93 6.66 20.89
N LEU A 2 19.75 7.22 21.17
CA LEU A 2 19.39 8.62 20.90
C LEU A 2 19.84 9.47 22.09
N ILE A 3 20.72 10.44 21.86
CA ILE A 3 21.06 11.46 22.87
C ILE A 3 19.87 12.42 22.93
N ALA A 4 18.84 12.06 23.70
CA ALA A 4 17.78 12.97 24.09
C ALA A 4 18.28 13.87 25.22
N GLY A 5 19.11 14.86 24.87
CA GLY A 5 19.45 15.95 25.77
C GLY A 5 18.55 17.14 25.45
N THR A 6 17.60 17.45 26.34
CA THR A 6 16.92 18.75 26.33
C THR A 6 17.99 19.83 26.51
N LEU A 7 18.15 20.70 25.52
CA LEU A 7 19.04 21.87 25.60
C LEU A 7 18.51 22.82 26.68
N GLN A 8 18.99 22.65 27.92
CA GLN A 8 18.54 23.39 29.11
C GLN A 8 19.39 24.63 29.44
N ALA A 9 20.22 25.12 28.51
CA ALA A 9 20.90 26.41 28.64
C ALA A 9 21.29 26.97 27.26
N PRO A 10 21.40 28.30 27.07
CA PRO A 10 21.92 28.88 25.84
C PRO A 10 23.42 28.59 25.76
N ILE A 11 23.79 27.52 25.07
CA ILE A 11 25.19 27.18 24.80
C ILE A 11 25.63 28.06 23.62
N SER A 12 26.68 28.87 23.81
CA SER A 12 27.30 29.63 22.71
C SER A 12 27.76 28.66 21.60
N GLY A 13 27.48 29.00 20.33
CA GLY A 13 27.69 28.12 19.17
C GLY A 13 29.11 27.56 19.07
N ASP A 14 30.11 28.36 19.46
CA ASP A 14 31.52 27.97 19.43
C ASP A 14 31.88 26.88 20.46
N ALA A 15 31.23 26.90 21.63
CA ALA A 15 31.44 25.90 22.67
C ALA A 15 30.77 24.57 22.31
N LEU A 16 29.65 24.63 21.62
CA LEU A 16 28.93 23.44 21.13
C LEU A 16 29.72 22.75 20.01
N GLY A 17 30.25 23.50 19.04
CA GLY A 17 31.06 22.96 17.95
C GLY A 17 32.30 22.20 18.44
N ARG A 18 33.03 22.76 19.41
CA ARG A 18 34.20 22.10 20.00
C ARG A 18 33.88 20.82 20.77
N ARG A 19 32.68 20.72 21.38
CA ARG A 19 32.23 19.48 22.05
C ARG A 19 31.76 18.44 21.04
N ALA A 20 31.10 18.86 19.96
CA ALA A 20 30.59 17.97 18.94
C ALA A 20 31.73 17.28 18.16
N LEU A 21 32.81 18.01 17.85
CA LEU A 21 34.02 17.47 17.21
C LEU A 21 34.83 16.50 18.09
N ARG A 22 34.52 16.38 19.38
CA ARG A 22 35.18 15.42 20.27
C ARG A 22 34.47 14.07 20.34
N ILE A 23 33.29 13.94 19.73
CA ILE A 23 32.50 12.71 19.77
C ILE A 23 32.76 11.96 18.46
N PRO A 24 33.52 10.83 18.47
CA PRO A 24 33.89 10.12 17.24
C PRO A 24 32.69 9.59 16.45
N LEU A 25 31.56 9.37 17.14
CA LEU A 25 30.30 8.93 16.54
C LEU A 25 29.57 10.03 15.75
N LEU A 26 29.91 11.30 15.97
CA LEU A 26 29.35 12.43 15.22
C LEU A 26 30.21 12.78 14.01
N LEU A 27 31.53 12.64 14.11
CA LEU A 27 32.46 12.82 12.99
C LEU A 27 32.23 11.78 11.89
N ASN A 28 32.18 12.24 10.64
CA ASN A 28 31.89 11.45 9.43
C ASN A 28 30.52 10.75 9.39
N ASN A 29 29.63 11.01 10.35
CA ASN A 29 28.28 10.44 10.39
C ASN A 29 27.20 11.53 10.42
N VAL A 30 27.40 12.58 11.21
CA VAL A 30 26.48 13.72 11.36
C VAL A 30 27.18 15.04 11.04
N ILE A 31 28.49 15.13 11.31
CA ILE A 31 29.33 16.29 11.05
C ILE A 31 30.45 15.82 10.12
N SER A 32 30.64 16.53 9.00
CA SER A 32 31.73 16.26 8.08
C SER A 32 33.09 16.44 8.77
N SER A 33 34.12 15.69 8.34
CA SER A 33 35.47 15.78 8.91
C SER A 33 36.12 17.15 8.77
N ASP A 34 35.65 17.95 7.82
CA ASP A 34 36.04 19.34 7.59
C ASP A 34 35.21 20.37 8.40
N ALA A 35 34.27 19.90 9.23
CA ALA A 35 33.35 20.72 10.02
C ALA A 35 32.49 21.73 9.22
N HIS A 36 32.39 21.60 7.90
CA HIS A 36 31.63 22.52 7.04
C HIS A 36 30.17 22.10 6.83
N VAL A 37 29.83 20.84 7.06
CA VAL A 37 28.48 20.30 6.85
C VAL A 37 28.03 19.54 8.10
N THR A 38 26.80 19.80 8.55
CA THR A 38 26.15 19.09 9.66
C THR A 38 24.73 18.70 9.28
N ALA A 39 24.36 17.45 9.57
CA ALA A 39 23.00 16.94 9.42
C ALA A 39 22.21 17.11 10.72
N VAL A 40 20.96 17.56 10.64
CA VAL A 40 20.04 17.65 11.78
C VAL A 40 18.87 16.73 11.53
N ASN A 41 18.73 15.69 12.36
CA ASN A 41 17.60 14.79 12.30
C ASN A 41 16.44 15.36 13.13
N VAL A 42 15.34 15.70 12.45
CA VAL A 42 14.10 16.14 13.10
C VAL A 42 13.17 14.94 13.22
N LEU A 43 13.01 14.41 14.43
CA LEU A 43 11.99 13.40 14.73
C LEU A 43 10.70 14.09 15.17
N LEU A 44 9.62 13.87 14.42
CA LEU A 44 8.28 14.26 14.84
C LEU A 44 7.79 13.29 15.92
N LYS A 45 7.41 13.83 17.09
CA LYS A 45 7.03 13.04 18.28
C LYS A 45 5.71 12.29 18.12
N GLU A 46 4.84 12.76 17.23
CA GLU A 46 3.56 12.13 16.91
C GLU A 46 3.57 11.62 15.48
N TYR A 47 3.59 10.29 15.35
CA TYR A 47 3.36 9.60 14.08
C TYR A 47 1.85 9.37 13.96
N GLY A 48 1.10 10.44 13.64
CA GLY A 48 -0.31 10.30 13.28
C GLY A 48 -0.42 9.44 12.02
N SER A 49 -1.33 8.49 11.99
CA SER A 49 -1.57 7.62 10.82
C SER A 49 -2.07 8.37 9.59
N ASP A 50 -2.36 9.67 9.74
CA ASP A 50 -2.89 10.53 8.69
C ASP A 50 -1.72 11.09 7.89
N GLY A 51 -1.59 10.66 6.63
CA GLY A 51 -0.59 11.20 5.70
C GLY A 51 -0.63 12.72 5.56
N GLU A 52 -1.77 13.35 5.86
CA GLU A 52 -1.95 14.80 5.87
C GLU A 52 -1.19 15.50 7.01
N PHE A 53 -1.06 14.87 8.19
CA PHE A 53 -0.29 15.42 9.31
C PHE A 53 1.21 15.44 8.98
N LEU A 54 1.70 14.36 8.36
CA LEU A 54 3.07 14.28 7.85
C LEU A 54 3.33 15.33 6.77
N ALA A 55 2.40 15.51 5.82
CA ALA A 55 2.52 16.52 4.77
C ALA A 55 2.62 17.94 5.34
N ARG A 56 1.74 18.30 6.31
CA ARG A 56 1.77 19.61 6.97
C ARG A 56 3.04 19.81 7.81
N GLY A 57 3.51 18.77 8.50
CA GLY A 57 4.75 18.81 9.28
C GLY A 57 5.98 19.06 8.40
N VAL A 58 6.08 18.34 7.28
CA VAL A 58 7.16 18.52 6.29
C VAL A 58 7.12 19.92 5.67
N GLU A 59 5.93 20.41 5.30
CA GLU A 59 5.77 21.76 4.75
C GLU A 59 6.13 22.86 5.77
N GLY A 60 5.80 22.66 7.04
CA GLY A 60 6.24 23.54 8.13
C GLY A 60 7.76 23.59 8.28
N ILE A 61 8.42 22.44 8.20
CA ILE A 61 9.90 22.34 8.25
C ILE A 61 10.52 23.02 7.02
N ARG A 62 9.94 22.83 5.83
CA ARG A 62 10.39 23.48 4.59
C ARG A 62 10.31 25.00 4.69
N LYS A 63 9.20 25.54 5.19
CA LYS A 63 9.03 26.99 5.40
C LYS A 63 10.01 27.53 6.44
N ALA A 64 10.22 26.81 7.55
CA ALA A 64 11.18 27.20 8.57
C ALA A 64 12.63 27.18 8.04
N ALA A 65 12.98 26.18 7.22
CA ALA A 65 14.28 26.10 6.55
C ALA A 65 14.48 27.21 5.50
N ALA A 66 13.42 27.59 4.78
CA ALA A 66 13.47 28.67 3.79
C ALA A 66 13.51 30.06 4.44
N ALA A 67 12.91 30.23 5.62
CA ALA A 67 12.91 31.47 6.39
C ALA A 67 14.16 31.64 7.28
N TRP A 68 15.11 30.69 7.24
CA TRP A 68 16.32 30.74 8.05
C TRP A 68 17.35 31.70 7.45
N ASP A 69 17.62 32.80 8.15
CA ASP A 69 18.59 33.84 7.77
C ASP A 69 19.91 33.73 8.57
N GLY A 70 20.23 32.54 9.07
CA GLY A 70 21.45 32.29 9.84
C GLY A 70 22.69 32.05 8.97
N PRO A 71 23.88 31.91 9.58
CA PRO A 71 25.12 31.69 8.86
C PRO A 71 25.16 30.26 8.28
N GLY A 72 24.81 30.12 7.00
CA GLY A 72 24.92 28.87 6.24
C GLY A 72 23.68 28.54 5.41
N ARG A 73 23.87 27.73 4.37
CA ARG A 73 22.76 27.27 3.51
C ARG A 73 22.14 26.02 4.11
N VAL A 74 20.87 26.08 4.46
CA VAL A 74 20.11 24.90 4.93
C VAL A 74 19.56 24.16 3.72
N THR A 75 19.92 22.88 3.57
CA THR A 75 19.36 22.00 2.52
C THR A 75 18.60 20.87 3.18
N VAL A 76 17.31 20.77 2.88
CA VAL A 76 16.44 19.72 3.39
C VAL A 76 16.64 18.46 2.53
N VAL A 77 17.11 17.37 3.13
CA VAL A 77 17.29 16.06 2.47
C VAL A 77 16.12 15.17 2.91
N GLU A 78 15.23 14.84 1.98
CA GLU A 78 13.97 14.14 2.28
C GLU A 78 14.07 12.62 2.06
N ILE A 79 13.79 11.83 3.12
CA ILE A 79 13.37 10.41 3.05
C ILE A 79 11.83 10.21 3.26
N PRO A 80 11.03 11.13 3.87
CA PRO A 80 9.60 10.85 4.10
C PRO A 80 8.64 11.17 2.94
N VAL A 81 9.07 11.83 1.86
CA VAL A 81 8.16 12.25 0.77
C VAL A 81 7.68 11.09 -0.08
N VAL A 82 8.49 10.05 -0.26
CA VAL A 82 8.12 8.86 -1.03
C VAL A 82 6.87 8.17 -0.45
N LYS A 83 6.68 8.17 0.87
CA LYS A 83 5.51 7.53 1.50
C LYS A 83 4.23 8.36 1.42
N VAL A 84 4.32 9.69 1.41
CA VAL A 84 3.16 10.59 1.43
C VAL A 84 2.71 10.93 0.01
N GLU A 85 3.65 11.11 -0.92
CA GLU A 85 3.39 11.34 -2.34
C GLU A 85 2.76 10.10 -2.99
N ILE A 86 3.35 8.92 -2.80
CA ILE A 86 2.82 7.65 -3.35
C ILE A 86 1.43 7.37 -2.78
N ALA A 87 1.18 7.58 -1.48
CA ALA A 87 -0.13 7.33 -0.90
C ALA A 87 -1.23 8.23 -1.50
N SER A 88 -0.91 9.50 -1.81
CA SER A 88 -1.86 10.44 -2.40
C SER A 88 -2.12 10.19 -3.90
N LEU A 89 -1.09 9.74 -4.63
CA LEU A 89 -1.22 9.29 -6.02
C LEU A 89 -2.05 8.01 -6.10
N LEU A 90 -1.82 7.07 -5.17
CA LEU A 90 -2.59 5.82 -5.08
C LEU A 90 -4.07 6.09 -4.84
N HIS A 91 -4.41 7.04 -3.96
CA HIS A 91 -5.81 7.33 -3.66
C HIS A 91 -6.54 7.92 -4.87
N ARG A 92 -5.86 8.78 -5.64
CA ARG A 92 -6.39 9.36 -6.88
C ARG A 92 -6.55 8.32 -7.99
N ASP A 93 -5.61 7.38 -8.09
CA ASP A 93 -5.67 6.28 -9.04
C ASP A 93 -6.77 5.29 -8.67
N LEU A 94 -6.89 4.89 -7.40
CA LEU A 94 -8.01 4.04 -6.95
C LEU A 94 -9.37 4.71 -7.22
N ALA A 95 -9.50 6.01 -7.00
CA ALA A 95 -10.74 6.75 -7.26
C ALA A 95 -11.09 6.85 -8.75
N ARG A 96 -10.12 6.77 -9.66
CA ARG A 96 -10.35 6.73 -11.12
C ARG A 96 -10.51 5.32 -11.67
N LEU A 97 -9.69 4.39 -11.19
CA LEU A 97 -9.66 3.02 -11.68
C LEU A 97 -10.92 2.26 -11.27
N THR A 98 -11.35 2.39 -10.01
CA THR A 98 -12.54 1.71 -9.47
C THR A 98 -13.81 1.91 -10.33
N PRO A 99 -14.22 3.16 -10.68
CA PRO A 99 -15.39 3.34 -11.53
C PRO A 99 -15.17 2.84 -12.96
N MET A 100 -13.93 2.88 -13.48
CA MET A 100 -13.62 2.33 -14.81
C MET A 100 -13.72 0.81 -14.84
N THR A 101 -13.18 0.09 -13.84
CA THR A 101 -13.31 -1.37 -13.75
C THR A 101 -14.76 -1.79 -13.53
N LEU A 102 -15.52 -1.07 -12.70
CA LEU A 102 -16.95 -1.34 -12.53
C LEU A 102 -17.71 -1.17 -13.84
N LEU A 103 -17.41 -0.12 -14.62
CA LEU A 103 -18.01 0.10 -15.93
C LEU A 103 -17.69 -1.06 -16.90
N VAL A 104 -16.42 -1.48 -16.97
CA VAL A 104 -16.00 -2.61 -17.81
C VAL A 104 -16.70 -3.90 -17.39
N ALA A 105 -16.77 -4.19 -16.08
CA ALA A 105 -17.49 -5.35 -15.55
C ALA A 105 -18.98 -5.31 -15.92
N ILE A 106 -19.64 -4.16 -15.80
CA ILE A 106 -21.04 -3.97 -16.21
C ILE A 106 -21.20 -4.22 -17.72
N VAL A 107 -20.31 -3.70 -18.55
CA VAL A 107 -20.34 -3.90 -20.01
C VAL A 107 -20.18 -5.39 -20.35
N ILE A 108 -19.20 -6.06 -19.76
CA ILE A 108 -18.97 -7.50 -19.97
C ILE A 108 -20.19 -8.31 -19.51
N LEU A 109 -20.74 -8.02 -18.33
CA LEU A 109 -21.93 -8.71 -17.82
C LEU A 109 -23.17 -8.46 -18.70
N LEU A 110 -23.34 -7.24 -19.21
CA LEU A 110 -24.41 -6.90 -20.15
C LEU A 110 -24.28 -7.70 -21.46
N PHE A 111 -23.05 -7.84 -21.99
CA PHE A 111 -22.79 -8.65 -23.19
C PHE A 111 -23.00 -10.14 -22.96
N THR A 112 -22.54 -10.67 -21.82
CA THR A 112 -22.63 -12.09 -21.49
C THR A 112 -24.07 -12.52 -21.19
N PHE A 113 -24.82 -11.75 -20.39
CA PHE A 113 -26.15 -12.17 -19.93
C PHE A 113 -27.31 -11.55 -20.72
N ARG A 114 -27.07 -10.51 -21.54
CA ARG A 114 -28.09 -9.78 -22.35
C ARG A 114 -29.35 -9.33 -21.59
N SER A 115 -29.33 -9.33 -20.25
CA SER A 115 -30.49 -9.09 -19.40
C SER A 115 -30.09 -8.29 -18.16
N ARG A 116 -30.86 -7.23 -17.86
CA ARG A 116 -30.60 -6.33 -16.70
C ARG A 116 -30.54 -7.10 -15.37
N ARG A 117 -31.35 -8.16 -15.22
CA ARG A 117 -31.35 -9.01 -14.02
C ARG A 117 -30.08 -9.86 -13.90
N GLY A 118 -29.53 -10.31 -15.03
CA GLY A 118 -28.26 -11.04 -15.09
C GLY A 118 -27.03 -10.20 -14.75
N VAL A 119 -27.17 -8.87 -14.70
CA VAL A 119 -26.11 -7.94 -14.28
C VAL A 119 -26.25 -7.56 -12.82
N VAL A 120 -27.47 -7.23 -12.38
CA VAL A 120 -27.73 -6.75 -11.01
C VAL A 120 -27.44 -7.82 -9.96
N ILE A 121 -27.76 -9.09 -10.23
CA ILE A 121 -27.54 -10.18 -9.26
C ILE A 121 -26.03 -10.37 -8.95
N PRO A 122 -25.13 -10.53 -9.95
CA PRO A 122 -23.69 -10.59 -9.70
C PRO A 122 -23.13 -9.33 -9.03
N LEU A 123 -23.59 -8.15 -9.45
CA LEU A 123 -23.07 -6.88 -8.93
C LEU A 123 -23.39 -6.71 -7.44
N LEU A 124 -24.61 -7.09 -7.03
CA LEU A 124 -25.01 -7.08 -5.62
C LEU A 124 -24.23 -8.10 -4.82
N ALA A 125 -23.99 -9.30 -5.33
CA ALA A 125 -23.21 -10.32 -4.63
C ALA A 125 -21.77 -9.84 -4.36
N ILE A 126 -21.10 -9.26 -5.38
CA ILE A 126 -19.75 -8.71 -5.26
C ILE A 126 -19.74 -7.52 -4.29
N GLY A 127 -20.65 -6.55 -4.48
CA GLY A 127 -20.70 -5.35 -3.64
C GLY A 127 -20.99 -5.67 -2.16
N THR A 128 -21.86 -6.64 -1.89
CA THR A 128 -22.14 -7.07 -0.51
C THR A 128 -20.90 -7.71 0.13
N GLY A 129 -20.13 -8.49 -0.63
CA GLY A 129 -18.87 -9.07 -0.17
C GLY A 129 -17.79 -8.02 0.12
N GLU A 130 -17.65 -7.02 -0.74
CA GLU A 130 -16.69 -5.92 -0.52
C GLU A 130 -17.07 -5.06 0.69
N ILE A 131 -18.35 -4.68 0.82
CA ILE A 131 -18.86 -3.93 1.97
C ILE A 131 -18.61 -4.74 3.25
N PHE A 132 -18.88 -6.04 3.24
CA PHE A 132 -18.65 -6.89 4.40
C PHE A 132 -17.16 -6.99 4.74
N THR A 133 -16.29 -7.09 3.74
CA THR A 133 -14.82 -7.17 3.95
C THR A 133 -14.26 -5.86 4.52
N LEU A 134 -14.61 -4.72 3.93
CA LEU A 134 -14.18 -3.40 4.42
C LEU A 134 -14.80 -3.06 5.79
N GLY A 135 -16.07 -3.44 6.01
CA GLY A 135 -16.74 -3.31 7.30
C GLY A 135 -16.06 -4.14 8.38
N SER A 136 -15.69 -5.38 8.06
CA SER A 136 -14.93 -6.27 8.95
C SER A 136 -13.54 -5.72 9.28
N ALA A 137 -12.86 -5.14 8.30
CA ALA A 137 -11.58 -4.49 8.49
C ALA A 137 -11.69 -3.24 9.40
N SER A 138 -12.82 -2.51 9.37
CA SER A 138 -13.04 -1.36 10.25
C SER A 138 -13.14 -1.74 11.74
N LEU A 139 -13.69 -2.92 12.04
CA LEU A 139 -13.83 -3.43 13.41
C LEU A 139 -12.48 -3.73 14.07
N THR A 140 -11.41 -3.89 13.29
CA THR A 140 -10.09 -4.25 13.79
C THR A 140 -9.22 -3.06 14.21
N GLY A 141 -9.68 -1.81 13.98
CA GLY A 141 -9.02 -0.57 14.44
C GLY A 141 -7.59 -0.35 13.90
N ARG A 142 -7.18 -1.10 12.87
CA ARG A 142 -5.87 -1.01 12.24
C ARG A 142 -5.99 -0.35 10.87
N THR A 143 -5.07 0.56 10.55
CA THR A 143 -4.96 1.13 9.22
C THR A 143 -4.55 0.04 8.22
N VAL A 144 -5.39 -0.16 7.20
CA VAL A 144 -5.15 -1.16 6.16
C VAL A 144 -3.90 -0.75 5.37
N SER A 145 -2.80 -1.46 5.60
CA SER A 145 -1.58 -1.33 4.82
C SER A 145 -1.81 -1.91 3.42
N VAL A 146 -1.16 -1.37 2.39
CA VAL A 146 -1.25 -1.87 1.00
C VAL A 146 -0.96 -3.38 0.93
N VAL A 147 0.00 -3.86 1.73
CA VAL A 147 0.35 -5.30 1.82
C VAL A 147 -0.80 -6.11 2.43
N SER A 148 -1.52 -5.57 3.42
CA SER A 148 -2.72 -6.21 3.95
C SER A 148 -3.93 -6.13 3.01
N GLY A 149 -3.93 -5.23 2.02
CA GLY A 149 -5.02 -5.13 1.03
C GLY A 149 -5.02 -6.25 0.00
N VAL A 150 -3.85 -6.77 -0.37
CA VAL A 150 -3.72 -7.82 -1.40
C VAL A 150 -4.04 -9.21 -0.84
N ILE A 151 -3.73 -9.47 0.43
CA ILE A 151 -3.92 -10.80 1.06
C ILE A 151 -5.38 -11.28 0.99
N PRO A 152 -6.40 -10.48 1.37
CA PRO A 152 -7.80 -10.89 1.25
C PRO A 152 -8.19 -11.24 -0.18
N SER A 153 -7.68 -10.50 -1.17
CA SER A 153 -7.98 -10.75 -2.58
C SER A 153 -7.42 -12.10 -3.05
N VAL A 154 -6.16 -12.41 -2.72
CA VAL A 154 -5.55 -13.70 -3.08
C VAL A 154 -6.27 -14.86 -2.38
N VAL A 155 -6.56 -14.72 -1.08
CA VAL A 155 -7.29 -15.73 -0.31
C VAL A 155 -8.68 -15.97 -0.91
N LEU A 156 -9.39 -14.92 -1.32
CA LEU A 156 -10.70 -15.02 -1.96
C LEU A 156 -10.64 -15.84 -3.26
N VAL A 157 -9.66 -15.60 -4.12
CA VAL A 157 -9.49 -16.32 -5.40
C VAL A 157 -9.23 -17.81 -5.17
N VAL A 158 -8.38 -18.15 -4.19
CA VAL A 158 -8.11 -19.53 -3.81
C VAL A 158 -9.38 -20.22 -3.34
N TRP A 159 -10.13 -19.60 -2.41
CA TRP A 159 -11.38 -20.17 -1.90
C TRP A 159 -12.45 -20.30 -2.97
N ALA A 160 -12.65 -19.28 -3.81
CA ALA A 160 -13.61 -19.32 -4.90
C ALA A 160 -13.29 -20.46 -5.88
N SER A 161 -12.02 -20.61 -6.24
CA SER A 161 -11.56 -21.70 -7.12
C SER A 161 -11.81 -23.07 -6.50
N MET A 162 -11.54 -23.23 -5.20
CA MET A 162 -11.84 -24.49 -4.49
C MET A 162 -13.34 -24.80 -4.47
N ILE A 163 -14.19 -23.80 -4.20
CA ILE A 163 -15.66 -23.95 -4.18
C ILE A 163 -16.18 -24.34 -5.56
N LEU A 164 -15.74 -23.65 -6.62
CA LEU A 164 -16.13 -23.98 -7.99
C LEU A 164 -15.65 -25.38 -8.38
N THR A 165 -14.40 -25.73 -8.04
CA THR A 165 -13.85 -27.07 -8.30
C THR A 165 -14.69 -28.14 -7.63
N ALA A 166 -15.03 -27.97 -6.34
CA ALA A 166 -15.90 -28.90 -5.62
C ALA A 166 -17.30 -28.98 -6.25
N GLY A 167 -17.89 -27.84 -6.65
CA GLY A 167 -19.20 -27.79 -7.29
C GLY A 167 -19.24 -28.51 -8.64
N PHE A 168 -18.23 -28.33 -9.49
CA PHE A 168 -18.13 -29.01 -10.79
C PHE A 168 -17.72 -30.48 -10.65
N ALA A 169 -16.96 -30.84 -9.61
CA ALA A 169 -16.61 -32.24 -9.33
C ALA A 169 -17.85 -33.11 -9.06
N VAL A 170 -18.95 -32.53 -8.55
CA VAL A 170 -20.23 -33.24 -8.38
C VAL A 170 -20.76 -33.80 -9.70
N LEU A 171 -20.51 -33.12 -10.83
CA LEU A 171 -20.98 -33.58 -12.15
C LEU A 171 -20.30 -34.89 -12.60
N LEU A 172 -19.15 -35.26 -12.02
CA LEU A 172 -18.45 -36.51 -12.32
C LEU A 172 -19.24 -37.74 -11.87
N PHE A 173 -20.16 -37.59 -10.90
CA PHE A 173 -21.04 -38.67 -10.45
C PHE A 173 -22.31 -38.82 -11.31
N SER A 174 -22.49 -37.97 -12.33
CA SER A 174 -23.67 -38.02 -13.19
C SER A 174 -23.66 -39.27 -14.09
N SER A 175 -24.80 -39.95 -14.23
CA SER A 175 -24.97 -41.03 -15.20
C SER A 175 -25.05 -40.56 -16.66
N PHE A 176 -25.19 -39.25 -16.88
CA PHE A 176 -25.26 -38.65 -18.20
C PHE A 176 -23.86 -38.19 -18.65
N LEU A 177 -23.24 -38.97 -19.54
CA LEU A 177 -21.85 -38.76 -19.99
C LEU A 177 -21.51 -37.33 -20.43
N PRO A 178 -22.37 -36.58 -21.15
CA PRO A 178 -22.08 -35.19 -21.50
C PRO A 178 -21.83 -34.29 -20.28
N LEU A 179 -22.51 -34.54 -19.15
CA LEU A 179 -22.30 -33.79 -17.91
C LEU A 179 -20.98 -34.18 -17.22
N VAL A 180 -20.59 -35.46 -17.29
CA VAL A 180 -19.30 -35.93 -16.77
C VAL A 180 -18.14 -35.29 -17.53
N TYR A 181 -18.18 -35.28 -18.85
CA TYR A 181 -17.14 -34.63 -19.67
C TYR A 181 -17.07 -33.13 -19.41
N LEU A 182 -18.21 -32.44 -19.32
CA LEU A 182 -18.25 -31.02 -18.97
C LEU A 182 -17.67 -30.75 -17.58
N GLY A 183 -18.03 -31.56 -16.58
CA GLY A 183 -17.48 -31.47 -15.23
C GLY A 183 -15.96 -31.64 -15.19
N LEU A 184 -15.45 -32.65 -15.92
CA LEU A 184 -14.02 -32.91 -16.02
C LEU A 184 -13.24 -31.72 -16.61
N PHE A 185 -13.72 -31.16 -17.73
CA PHE A 185 -13.07 -29.99 -18.36
C PHE A 185 -13.09 -28.76 -17.46
N MET A 186 -14.20 -28.51 -16.75
CA MET A 186 -14.32 -27.38 -15.84
C MET A 186 -13.34 -27.50 -14.67
N VAL A 187 -13.27 -28.67 -14.03
CA VAL A 187 -12.32 -28.94 -12.93
C VAL A 187 -10.88 -28.68 -13.36
N ILE A 188 -10.48 -29.22 -14.53
CA ILE A 188 -9.12 -29.01 -15.05
C ILE A 188 -8.86 -27.53 -15.32
N THR A 189 -9.80 -26.85 -15.97
CA THR A 189 -9.66 -25.43 -16.33
C THR A 189 -9.53 -24.54 -15.08
N ILE A 190 -10.32 -24.80 -14.04
CA ILE A 190 -10.29 -24.04 -12.79
C ILE A 190 -8.97 -24.27 -12.05
N LEU A 191 -8.46 -25.51 -12.01
CA LEU A 191 -7.16 -25.80 -11.39
C LEU A 191 -6.01 -25.11 -12.14
N VAL A 192 -6.05 -25.11 -13.47
CA VAL A 192 -5.06 -24.40 -14.30
C VAL A 192 -5.17 -22.88 -14.10
N SER A 193 -6.40 -22.34 -14.01
CA SER A 193 -6.62 -20.92 -13.72
C SER A 193 -6.05 -20.54 -12.36
N LEU A 194 -6.30 -21.33 -11.31
CA LEU A 194 -5.77 -21.09 -9.97
C LEU A 194 -4.23 -21.08 -9.95
N LEU A 195 -3.61 -22.01 -10.67
CA LEU A 195 -2.15 -22.04 -10.86
C LEU A 195 -1.64 -20.80 -11.59
N CYS A 196 -2.33 -20.38 -12.65
CA CYS A 196 -2.01 -19.15 -13.35
C CYS A 196 -2.15 -17.95 -12.40
N ASP A 197 -3.26 -17.78 -11.69
CA ASP A 197 -3.47 -16.64 -10.79
C ASP A 197 -2.40 -16.57 -9.71
N LEU A 198 -1.97 -17.72 -9.17
CA LEU A 198 -0.94 -17.77 -8.13
C LEU A 198 0.47 -17.50 -8.66
N ILE A 199 0.75 -17.76 -9.94
CA ILE A 199 2.08 -17.57 -10.55
C ILE A 199 2.16 -16.23 -11.29
N LEU A 200 1.20 -15.94 -12.17
CA LEU A 200 1.17 -14.74 -13.02
C LEU A 200 1.04 -13.46 -12.20
N LEU A 201 0.18 -13.46 -11.17
CA LEU A 201 -0.07 -12.24 -10.38
C LEU A 201 1.20 -11.75 -9.65
N PRO A 202 1.94 -12.57 -8.88
CA PRO A 202 3.20 -12.12 -8.30
C PRO A 202 4.29 -11.88 -9.36
N ALA A 203 4.34 -12.67 -10.44
CA ALA A 203 5.30 -12.45 -11.52
C ALA A 203 5.10 -11.09 -12.22
N LEU A 204 3.85 -10.70 -12.47
CA LEU A 204 3.50 -9.41 -13.08
C LEU A 204 3.83 -8.24 -12.15
N LEU A 205 3.59 -8.40 -10.84
CA LEU A 205 3.97 -7.40 -9.85
C LEU A 205 5.48 -7.18 -9.81
N LEU A 206 6.28 -8.26 -9.83
CA LEU A 206 7.75 -8.17 -9.86
C LEU A 206 8.31 -7.51 -11.12
N LEU A 207 7.60 -7.60 -12.24
CA LEU A 207 7.99 -6.98 -13.52
C LEU A 207 7.55 -5.52 -13.64
N THR A 208 6.47 -5.14 -12.95
CA THR A 208 5.91 -3.78 -12.95
C THR A 208 6.57 -2.88 -11.91
N ASP A 209 7.19 -3.44 -10.87
CA ASP A 209 7.93 -2.72 -9.82
C ASP A 209 9.38 -2.36 -10.24
N ARG A 210 9.62 -2.18 -11.55
CA ARG A 210 10.85 -1.65 -12.17
C ARG A 210 10.54 -0.39 -12.96
#